data_AF-A0A350DQ40-F1
#
_entry.id   AF-A0A350DQ40-F1
#
_cell.length_a   1.000
_cell.length_b   1.000
_cell.length_c   1.000
_cell.angle_alpha   90.00
_cell.angle_beta   90.00
_cell.angle_gamma   90.00
#
_symmetry.space_group_name_H-M   'P 1'
#
loop_
_entity.id
_entity.type
_entity.pdbx_description
1 polymer ?
#
loop_
_entity_poly.entity_id
_entity_poly.type
_entity_poly.pdbx_seq_one_letter_code
_entity_poly.pdbx_strand_id
1 'polypeptide(L)' 'MINFKNTLLLGHRGARGEALENTLAGFKVAQNLQSAGLIGVEFDVQLSADGHLLVFHDDNLLRM' A
#
# COMPACT_ATOMS: atom_id res chain seq x y z
N MET A 1 -11.15 20.73 -3.32
CA MET A 1 -10.91 20.17 -1.96
C MET A 1 -11.67 18.86 -1.88
N ILE A 2 -11.05 17.75 -1.43
CA ILE A 2 -11.72 16.44 -1.35
C ILE A 2 -12.72 16.46 -0.18
N ASN A 3 -13.93 15.94 -0.39
CA ASN A 3 -14.94 15.82 0.66
C ASN A 3 -14.76 14.50 1.44
N PHE A 4 -14.09 14.59 2.58
CA PHE A 4 -13.81 13.41 3.41
C PHE A 4 -15.03 12.79 4.10
N LYS A 5 -16.23 13.41 4.07
CA LYS A 5 -17.41 12.78 4.69
C LYS A 5 -17.84 11.49 3.98
N ASN A 6 -17.66 11.41 2.66
CA ASN A 6 -18.10 10.27 1.84
C ASN A 6 -16.95 9.66 1.03
N THR A 7 -15.70 10.00 1.33
CA THR A 7 -14.52 9.49 0.63
C THR A 7 -13.71 8.63 1.56
N LEU A 8 -13.42 7.41 1.12
CA LEU A 8 -12.53 6.50 1.81
C LEU A 8 -11.08 6.86 1.48
N LEU A 9 -10.28 7.10 2.52
CA LEU A 9 -8.85 7.34 2.37
C LEU A 9 -8.10 6.02 2.57
N LEU A 10 -7.45 5.56 1.50
CA LEU A 10 -6.62 4.35 1.51
C LEU A 10 -5.15 4.73 1.33
N GLY A 11 -4.27 4.05 2.07
CA GLY A 11 -2.84 4.20 1.90
C GLY A 11 -2.38 3.52 0.62
N HIS A 12 -1.93 4.30 -0.37
CA HIS A 12 -1.41 3.77 -1.63
C HIS A 12 -0.09 3.02 -1.41
N ARG A 13 -0.10 1.71 -1.71
CA ARG A 13 0.96 0.72 -1.46
C ARG A 13 1.41 0.69 0.00
N GLY A 14 0.45 0.82 0.91
CA GLY A 14 0.69 1.16 2.31
C GLY A 14 0.85 2.67 2.49
N ALA A 15 1.89 3.13 3.18
CA ALA A 15 2.18 4.54 3.34
C ALA A 15 3.45 4.91 2.54
N ARG A 16 3.43 4.76 1.20
CA ARG A 16 4.65 4.84 0.36
C ARG A 16 5.47 6.13 0.45
N GLY A 17 4.87 7.21 0.97
CA GLY A 17 5.58 8.47 1.25
C GLY A 17 6.35 8.46 2.57
N GLU A 18 5.97 7.57 3.50
CA GLU A 18 6.50 7.47 4.86
C GLU A 18 7.41 6.24 5.05
N ALA A 19 7.19 5.18 4.25
CA ALA A 19 7.92 3.92 4.32
C ALA A 19 7.93 3.21 2.97
N LEU A 20 8.81 2.21 2.84
CA LEU A 20 8.96 1.44 1.59
C LEU A 20 7.62 0.79 1.18
N GLU A 21 7.25 1.02 -0.08
CA GLU A 21 5.99 0.56 -0.66
C GLU A 21 5.84 -0.98 -0.59
N ASN A 22 4.60 -1.47 -0.53
CA ASN A 22 4.29 -2.90 -0.68
C ASN A 22 5.04 -3.82 0.31
N THR A 23 5.42 -3.31 1.49
CA THR A 23 6.06 -4.07 2.57
C THR A 23 5.19 -4.15 3.82
N LEU A 24 5.38 -5.20 4.62
CA LEU A 24 4.76 -5.30 5.94
C LEU A 24 5.10 -4.11 6.85
N ALA A 25 6.31 -3.55 6.71
CA ALA A 25 6.72 -2.36 7.45
C ALA A 25 5.91 -1.14 7.00
N GLY A 26 5.75 -0.92 5.70
CA GLY A 26 4.89 0.14 5.15
C GLY A 26 3.43 -0.01 5.54
N PHE A 27 2.92 -1.24 5.61
CA PHE A 27 1.55 -1.51 6.08
C PHE A 27 1.37 -1.23 7.58
N LYS A 28 2.38 -1.51 8.41
CA LYS A 28 2.38 -1.13 9.83
C LYS A 28 2.35 0.39 10.00
N VAL A 29 3.11 1.14 9.18
CA VAL A 29 3.05 2.60 9.19
C VAL A 29 1.66 3.10 8.81
N ALA A 30 1.07 2.55 7.75
CA ALA A 30 -0.31 2.88 7.38
C ALA A 30 -1.32 2.55 8.50
N GLN A 31 -1.16 1.42 9.18
CA GLN A 31 -2.00 1.07 10.34
C GLN A 31 -1.90 2.12 11.46
N ASN A 32 -0.71 2.64 11.76
CA ASN A 32 -0.55 3.70 12.76
C ASN A 32 -1.23 5.01 12.36
N LEU A 33 -1.33 5.27 11.04
CA LEU A 33 -2.02 6.43 10.47
C LEU A 33 -3.56 6.29 10.46
N GLN A 34 -4.13 5.18 10.92
CA GLN A 34 -5.59 5.08 11.09
C GLN A 34 -6.14 6.17 12.01
N SER A 35 -5.35 6.58 13.01
CA SER A 35 -5.66 7.71 13.89
C SER A 35 -5.83 9.05 13.15
N ALA A 36 -5.26 9.19 11.95
CA ALA A 36 -5.38 10.36 11.08
C ALA A 36 -6.50 10.22 10.03
N GLY A 37 -7.35 9.20 10.14
CA GLY A 37 -8.49 8.98 9.23
C GLY A 37 -8.20 8.06 8.04
N LEU A 38 -7.04 7.40 8.02
CA LEU A 38 -6.77 6.33 7.05
C LEU A 38 -7.65 5.12 7.37
N ILE A 39 -8.40 4.59 6.41
CA ILE A 39 -9.36 3.51 6.66
C ILE A 39 -8.87 2.13 6.17
N GLY A 40 -7.77 2.11 5.42
CA GLY A 40 -7.20 0.88 4.89
C GLY A 40 -5.93 1.12 4.07
N VAL A 41 -5.47 0.05 3.43
CA VAL A 41 -4.31 0.07 2.52
C VAL A 41 -4.73 -0.48 1.16
N GLU A 42 -4.14 0.09 0.13
CA GLU A 42 -4.06 -0.49 -1.19
C GLU A 42 -2.66 -1.11 -1.36
N PHE A 43 -2.56 -2.15 -2.17
CA PHE A 43 -1.31 -2.81 -2.53
C PHE A 43 -1.47 -3.55 -3.86
N ASP A 44 -0.34 -3.75 -4.53
CA ASP A 44 -0.28 -4.43 -5.83
C ASP A 44 0.01 -5.91 -5.66
N VAL A 45 -0.60 -6.75 -6.51
CA VAL A 45 -0.37 -8.20 -6.51
C VAL A 45 0.09 -8.67 -7.89
N GLN A 46 1.15 -9.46 -7.91
CA GLN A 46 1.71 -10.11 -9.09
C GLN A 46 1.71 -11.64 -8.90
N LEU A 47 1.81 -12.40 -10.00
CA LEU A 47 1.89 -13.87 -9.97
C LEU A 47 3.29 -14.32 -10.36
N SER A 48 3.94 -15.14 -9.52
CA SER A 48 5.23 -15.75 -9.83
C SER A 48 5.10 -16.89 -10.85
N ALA A 49 6.22 -17.27 -11.47
CA ALA A 49 6.25 -18.37 -12.44
C ALA A 49 5.82 -19.73 -11.86
N ASP A 50 5.99 -19.93 -10.55
CA ASP A 50 5.56 -21.12 -9.81
C ASP A 50 4.17 -20.97 -9.14
N GLY A 51 3.43 -19.91 -9.46
CA GLY A 51 2.02 -19.76 -9.08
C GLY A 51 1.75 -19.11 -7.73
N HIS A 52 2.73 -18.47 -7.10
CA HIS A 52 2.57 -17.73 -5.85
C HIS A 52 2.21 -16.27 -6.09
N LEU A 53 1.35 -15.72 -5.23
CA LEU A 53 1.03 -14.29 -5.22
C LEU A 53 2.14 -13.51 -4.50
N LEU A 54 2.62 -12.45 -5.14
CA LEU A 54 3.65 -11.55 -4.62
C LEU A 54 3.07 -10.15 -4.46
N VAL A 55 3.48 -9.44 -3.40
CA VAL A 55 3.11 -8.03 -3.21
C VAL A 55 4.22 -7.16 -3.79
N PHE A 56 4.04 -6.71 -5.03
CA PHE A 56 5.05 -5.98 -5.79
C PHE A 56 4.40 -5.24 -6.96
N HIS A 57 4.87 -4.04 -7.31
CA HIS A 57 4.21 -3.22 -8.34
C HIS A 57 4.75 -3.46 -9.75
N ASP A 58 6.07 -3.31 -9.95
CA ASP A 58 6.65 -3.27 -11.30
C ASP A 58 6.77 -4.68 -11.90
N ASP A 59 6.83 -4.75 -13.23
CA ASP A 59 7.06 -6.02 -13.95
C ASP A 59 8.51 -6.51 -13.84
N ASN A 60 9.39 -5.75 -13.19
CA ASN A 60 10.79 -6.09 -12.96
C ASN A 60 11.27 -5.57 -11.59
N LEU A 61 12.41 -6.09 -11.11
CA LEU A 61 12.90 -5.82 -9.76
C LEU A 61 13.86 -4.61 -9.65
N LEU A 62 13.90 -3.71 -10.64
CA LEU A 62 14.98 -2.70 -10.73
C LEU A 62 14.74 -1.41 -9.94
N ARG A 63 13.48 -1.02 -9.71
CA ARG A 63 13.14 0.29 -9.11
C ARG A 63 13.18 0.31 -7.59
N MET A 64 12.70 -0.78 -6.97
CA MET A 64 12.36 -0.82 -5.55
C MET A 64 13.59 -1.06 -4.67
#